data_AF-A0AAN4SXY4-F1
#
_entry.id   AF-A0AAN4SXY4-F1
#
_cell.length_a   1.000
_cell.length_b   1.000
_cell.length_c   1.000
_cell.angle_alpha   90.00
_cell.angle_beta   90.00
_cell.angle_gamma   90.00
#
_symmetry.space_group_name_H-M   'P 1'
#
loop_
_entity.id
_entity.type
_entity.pdbx_description
1 polymer ?
#
loop_
_entity_poly.entity_id
_entity_poly.type
_entity_poly.pdbx_seq_one_letter_code
_entity_poly.pdbx_strand_id
1 'polypeptide(L)'
;MWAYVRDDRNAGSALAPAVWFAYSPDRKGIHPQTHLACFSGVLQADAYAGFNELYRNGGITEAACWAHARRKIHDVHVRIPSALTEEALEQIGQLYAIEADISNYVKCDKYHKNSKQGIFT
;
A
#
# COMPACT_ATOMS: atom_id res chain seq x y z
N MET A 1 9.45 -10.86 -11.85
CA MET A 1 8.52 -9.76 -12.20
C MET A 1 8.35 -8.88 -10.98
N TRP A 2 8.44 -7.57 -11.16
CA TRP A 2 8.19 -6.53 -10.16
C TRP A 2 6.96 -5.74 -10.58
N ALA A 3 6.16 -5.30 -9.61
CA ALA A 3 5.02 -4.43 -9.84
C ALA A 3 5.12 -3.22 -8.91
N TYR A 4 5.19 -2.03 -9.51
CA TYR A 4 5.18 -0.75 -8.80
C TYR A 4 3.83 -0.10 -9.05
N VAL A 5 3.07 0.11 -7.98
CA VAL A 5 1.74 0.71 -8.04
C VAL A 5 1.81 2.09 -7.41
N ARG A 6 1.22 3.08 -8.08
CA ARG A 6 1.02 4.41 -7.52
C ARG A 6 -0.46 4.76 -7.63
N ASP A 7 -1.13 4.79 -6.48
CA ASP A 7 -2.53 5.19 -6.35
C ASP A 7 -2.75 6.01 -5.08
N ASP A 8 -2.45 7.30 -5.17
CA ASP A 8 -2.57 8.23 -4.05
C ASP A 8 -3.95 8.91 -4.01
N ARG A 9 -4.97 8.33 -4.66
CA ARG A 9 -6.33 8.93 -4.69
C ARG A 9 -6.92 9.02 -3.29
N ASN A 10 -6.63 8.06 -2.42
CA ASN A 10 -7.05 8.07 -1.01
C ASN A 10 -6.37 9.18 -0.20
N ALA A 11 -5.23 9.70 -0.68
CA ALA A 11 -4.54 10.86 -0.11
C ALA A 11 -4.89 12.18 -0.84
N GLY A 12 -5.98 12.20 -1.61
CA GLY A 12 -6.45 13.39 -2.31
C GLY A 12 -5.75 13.69 -3.64
N SER A 13 -4.86 12.82 -4.13
CA SER A 13 -4.22 13.02 -5.44
C SER A 13 -5.24 13.03 -6.58
N ALA A 14 -5.02 13.94 -7.53
CA ALA A 14 -5.76 14.02 -8.79
C ALA A 14 -5.07 13.25 -9.93
N LEU A 15 -3.84 12.79 -9.72
CA LEU A 15 -3.10 12.05 -10.74
C LEU A 15 -3.76 10.69 -10.97
N ALA A 16 -3.95 10.30 -12.23
CA ALA A 16 -4.47 8.99 -12.58
C ALA A 16 -3.59 7.87 -11.97
N PRO A 17 -4.19 6.81 -11.40
CA PRO A 17 -3.42 5.71 -10.85
C PRO A 17 -2.61 5.03 -11.97
N ALA A 18 -1.43 4.52 -11.63
CA ALA A 18 -0.54 3.89 -12.58
C ALA A 18 0.08 2.61 -11.99
N VAL A 19 0.36 1.66 -12.87
CA VAL A 19 1.13 0.45 -12.54
C VAL A 19 2.26 0.32 -13.54
N TRP A 20 3.48 0.10 -13.04
CA TRP A 20 4.64 -0.20 -13.84
C TRP A 20 5.16 -1.60 -13.52
N PHE A 21 5.35 -2.39 -14.57
CA PHE A 21 5.90 -3.74 -14.47
C PHE A 21 7.33 -3.75 -14.99
N ALA A 22 8.23 -4.37 -14.24
CA ALA A 22 9.61 -4.60 -14.64
C ALA A 22 9.94 -6.09 -14.52
N TYR A 23 10.49 -6.68 -15.57
CA TYR A 23 10.99 -8.05 -15.52
C TYR A 23 12.47 -8.07 -15.12
N SER A 24 12.84 -9.05 -14.29
CA SER A 24 14.22 -9.42 -14.02
C SER A 24 14.34 -10.95 -13.96
N PRO A 25 15.49 -11.54 -14.33
CA PRO A 25 15.71 -12.98 -14.27
C PRO A 25 15.76 -13.56 -12.85
N ASP A 26 16.12 -12.74 -11.87
CA ASP A 26 16.17 -13.11 -10.46
C ASP A 26 15.51 -12.04 -9.56
N ARG A 27 15.35 -12.31 -8.26
CA ARG A 27 14.71 -11.40 -7.30
C ARG A 27 15.73 -10.55 -6.50
N LYS A 28 16.98 -10.41 -6.94
CA LYS A 28 18.01 -9.70 -6.16
C LYS A 28 17.64 -8.24 -5.90
N GLY A 29 18.07 -7.71 -4.76
CA GLY A 29 17.81 -6.32 -4.35
C GLY A 29 18.37 -5.24 -5.29
N ILE A 30 19.36 -5.57 -6.12
CA ILE A 30 19.91 -4.64 -7.12
C ILE A 30 18.84 -4.14 -8.11
N HIS A 31 17.85 -4.98 -8.44
CA HIS A 31 16.80 -4.59 -9.40
C HIS A 31 15.94 -3.45 -8.86
N PRO A 32 15.28 -3.55 -7.69
CA PRO A 32 14.52 -2.43 -7.15
C PRO A 32 15.40 -1.21 -6.83
N GLN A 33 16.69 -1.39 -6.47
CA GLN A 33 17.62 -0.26 -6.31
C GLN A 33 17.81 0.52 -7.61
N THR A 34 17.96 -0.18 -8.74
CA THR A 34 18.04 0.48 -10.07
C THR A 34 16.70 1.08 -10.49
N HIS A 35 15.59 0.36 -10.31
CA HIS A 35 14.26 0.84 -10.70
C HIS A 35 13.83 2.10 -9.94
N LEU A 36 14.20 2.20 -8.66
CA LEU A 36 13.80 3.28 -7.76
C LEU A 36 14.93 4.28 -7.50
N ALA A 37 15.99 4.29 -8.31
CA ALA A 37 17.16 5.15 -8.10
C ALA A 37 16.84 6.64 -8.00
N CYS A 38 15.78 7.10 -8.69
CA CYS A 38 15.31 8.49 -8.67
C CYS A 38 14.02 8.68 -7.85
N PHE A 39 13.55 7.66 -7.14
CA PHE A 39 12.36 7.75 -6.31
C PHE A 39 12.71 8.22 -4.91
N SER A 40 11.89 9.11 -4.36
CA SER A 40 11.91 9.49 -2.96
C SER A 40 10.48 9.56 -2.42
N GLY A 41 10.33 9.31 -1.12
CA GLY A 41 9.02 9.29 -0.45
C GLY A 41 8.75 7.97 0.25
N VAL A 42 7.47 7.61 0.40
CA VAL A 42 7.05 6.41 1.13
C VAL A 42 6.96 5.21 0.18
N LEU A 43 7.60 4.09 0.54
CA LEU A 43 7.45 2.83 -0.18
C LEU A 43 6.75 1.80 0.71
N GLN A 44 5.54 1.40 0.31
CA GLN A 44 4.83 0.31 0.97
C GLN A 44 5.15 -1.04 0.31
N ALA A 45 5.75 -1.97 1.06
CA ALA A 45 6.19 -3.26 0.53
C ALA A 45 5.99 -4.43 1.51
N ASP A 46 6.07 -5.67 1.00
CA ASP A 46 6.32 -6.81 1.87
C ASP A 46 7.74 -6.67 2.45
N ALA A 47 7.98 -7.11 3.69
CA ALA A 47 9.28 -7.02 4.37
C ALA A 47 10.35 -7.95 3.76
N TYR A 48 10.39 -8.03 2.43
CA TYR A 48 11.38 -8.76 1.67
C TYR A 48 12.73 -8.09 1.82
N ALA A 49 13.72 -8.84 2.31
CA ALA A 49 15.06 -8.34 2.60
C ALA A 49 15.78 -7.69 1.40
N GLY A 50 15.36 -7.99 0.16
CA GLY A 50 15.89 -7.33 -1.03
C GLY A 50 15.60 -5.83 -1.11
N PHE A 51 14.67 -5.30 -0.30
CA PHE A 51 14.38 -3.87 -0.22
C PHE A 51 15.25 -3.11 0.80
N ASN A 52 15.95 -3.80 1.71
CA ASN A 52 16.64 -3.16 2.85
C ASN A 52 17.60 -2.03 2.43
N GLU A 53 18.31 -2.20 1.31
CA GLU A 53 19.25 -1.19 0.80
C GLU A 53 18.56 0.10 0.33
N LEU A 54 17.28 0.04 -0.08
CA LEU A 54 16.52 1.21 -0.52
C LEU A 54 16.36 2.24 0.60
N TYR A 55 16.33 1.79 1.84
CA TYR A 55 16.02 2.63 2.99
C TYR A 55 17.27 3.27 3.62
N ARG A 56 18.48 2.80 3.27
CA ARG A 56 19.72 3.21 3.96
C ARG A 56 20.09 4.68 3.81
N ASN A 57 19.77 5.29 2.67
CA ASN A 57 20.14 6.68 2.38
C ASN A 57 19.09 7.69 2.88
N GLY A 58 17.97 7.23 3.45
CA GLY A 58 16.88 8.07 3.96
C GLY A 58 16.00 8.73 2.89
N GLY A 59 16.27 8.54 1.59
CA GLY A 59 15.43 9.05 0.51
C GLY A 59 14.08 8.36 0.40
N ILE A 60 14.01 7.10 0.85
CA ILE A 60 12.80 6.29 0.91
C ILE A 60 12.48 5.96 2.36
N THR A 61 11.26 6.31 2.79
CA THR A 61 10.69 5.90 4.07
C THR A 61 9.93 4.59 3.90
N GLU A 62 10.26 3.59 4.71
CA GLU A 62 9.60 2.29 4.68
C GLU A 62 8.19 2.37 5.30
N ALA A 63 7.20 1.79 4.61
CA ALA A 63 5.89 1.47 5.15
C ALA A 63 5.63 -0.04 5.05
N ALA A 64 5.50 -0.72 6.19
CA ALA A 64 5.22 -2.15 6.20
C ALA A 64 3.81 -2.45 5.67
N CYS A 65 3.67 -3.43 4.78
CA CYS A 65 2.38 -3.78 4.19
C CYS A 65 1.49 -4.60 5.14
N TRP A 66 0.36 -4.00 5.58
CA TRP A 66 -0.64 -4.64 6.43
C TRP A 66 -1.25 -5.92 5.85
N ALA A 67 -1.41 -6.01 4.52
CA ALA A 67 -1.93 -7.22 3.89
C ALA A 67 -0.98 -8.42 4.09
N HIS A 68 0.34 -8.17 4.04
CA HIS A 68 1.34 -9.20 4.29
C HIS A 68 1.45 -9.55 5.78
N ALA A 69 1.43 -8.55 6.67
CA ALA A 69 1.40 -8.78 8.11
C ALA A 69 0.18 -9.63 8.52
N ARG A 70 -1.03 -9.25 8.08
CA ARG A 70 -2.27 -9.98 8.36
C ARG A 70 -2.20 -11.44 7.90
N ARG A 71 -1.68 -11.69 6.69
CA ARG A 71 -1.54 -13.06 6.17
C ARG A 71 -0.67 -13.92 7.08
N LYS A 72 0.48 -13.38 7.54
CA LYS A 72 1.38 -14.13 8.44
C LYS A 72 0.73 -14.42 9.79
N ILE A 73 -0.01 -13.47 10.35
CA ILE A 73 -0.75 -13.67 11.60
C ILE A 73 -1.85 -14.71 11.40
N HIS A 74 -2.59 -14.63 10.30
CA HIS A 74 -3.60 -15.62 9.93
C HIS A 74 -3.01 -17.03 9.75
N ASP A 75 -1.85 -17.18 9.09
CA ASP A 75 -1.17 -18.47 8.92
C ASP A 75 -0.84 -19.11 10.28
N VAL A 76 -0.46 -18.30 11.28
CA VAL A 76 -0.24 -18.77 12.66
C VAL A 76 -1.56 -19.10 13.32
N HIS A 77 -2.58 -18.24 13.21
CA HIS A 77 -3.91 -18.44 13.78
C HIS A 77 -4.54 -19.77 13.33
N VAL A 78 -4.46 -20.09 12.04
CA VAL A 78 -4.99 -21.35 11.48
C VAL A 78 -4.27 -22.57 12.05
N ARG A 79 -2.98 -22.46 12.36
CA ARG A 79 -2.18 -23.58 12.91
C ARG A 79 -2.36 -23.73 14.42
N ILE A 80 -2.30 -22.61 15.13
CA ILE A 80 -2.30 -22.52 16.59
C ILE A 80 -3.10 -21.26 16.97
N PRO A 81 -4.43 -21.35 17.07
CA PRO A 81 -5.25 -20.21 17.43
C PRO A 81 -4.95 -19.81 18.88
N SER A 82 -4.81 -18.51 19.10
CA SER A 82 -4.64 -17.92 20.43
C SER A 82 -5.35 -16.57 20.51
N ALA A 83 -5.66 -16.13 21.72
CA ALA A 83 -6.25 -14.81 21.96
C ALA A 83 -5.43 -13.69 21.31
N LEU A 84 -4.10 -13.79 21.33
CA LEU A 84 -3.22 -12.80 20.68
C LEU A 84 -3.41 -12.75 19.16
N THR A 85 -3.52 -13.90 18.50
CA THR A 85 -3.74 -13.93 17.04
C THR A 85 -5.13 -13.45 16.64
N GLU A 86 -6.13 -13.71 17.48
CA GLU A 86 -7.51 -13.24 17.27
C GLU A 86 -7.58 -11.72 17.42
N GLU A 87 -7.06 -11.19 18.52
CA GLU A 87 -6.96 -9.74 18.77
C GLU A 87 -6.20 -9.02 17.65
N ALA A 88 -5.06 -9.57 17.22
CA ALA A 88 -4.29 -8.96 16.15
C ALA A 88 -5.06 -8.92 14.81
N LEU A 89 -5.82 -9.96 14.49
CA LEU A 89 -6.66 -9.97 13.28
C LEU A 89 -7.83 -9.00 13.40
N GLU A 90 -8.44 -8.88 14.59
CA GLU A 90 -9.51 -7.92 14.86
C GLU A 90 -9.01 -6.47 14.72
N GLN A 91 -7.89 -6.13 15.35
CA GLN A 91 -7.29 -4.80 15.27
C GLN A 91 -6.93 -4.42 13.83
N ILE A 92 -6.35 -5.34 13.05
CA ILE A 92 -6.10 -5.11 11.62
C ILE A 92 -7.42 -4.91 10.86
N GLY A 93 -8.47 -5.65 11.21
CA GLY A 93 -9.81 -5.45 10.66
C GLY A 93 -10.36 -4.05 10.91
N GLN A 94 -10.17 -3.51 12.11
CA GLN A 94 -10.56 -2.15 12.48
C GLN A 94 -9.81 -1.10 11.64
N LEU A 95 -8.52 -1.30 11.37
CA LEU A 95 -7.76 -0.41 10.47
C LEU A 95 -8.35 -0.37 9.06
N TYR A 96 -8.73 -1.52 8.49
CA TYR A 96 -9.37 -1.55 7.17
C TYR A 96 -10.77 -0.95 7.18
N ALA A 97 -11.52 -1.05 8.28
CA ALA A 97 -12.80 -0.35 8.41
C ALA A 97 -12.61 1.17 8.32
N ILE A 98 -11.62 1.71 9.04
CA ILE A 98 -11.26 3.13 8.98
C ILE A 98 -10.81 3.54 7.55
N GLU A 99 -9.99 2.72 6.89
CA GLU A 99 -9.56 2.99 5.50
C GLU A 99 -10.77 3.03 4.54
N ALA A 100 -11.72 2.12 4.70
CA ALA A 100 -12.94 2.07 3.89
C ALA A 100 -13.79 3.33 4.09
N ASP A 101 -13.95 3.77 5.35
CA ASP A 101 -14.67 5.00 5.68
C ASP A 101 -14.01 6.22 5.03
N ILE A 102 -12.69 6.38 5.16
CA ILE A 102 -11.93 7.48 4.55
C ILE A 102 -12.10 7.47 3.03
N SER A 103 -11.98 6.30 2.38
CA SER A 103 -12.16 6.18 0.94
C SER A 103 -13.56 6.60 0.48
N ASN A 104 -14.59 6.27 1.28
CA ASN A 104 -15.96 6.69 1.01
C ASN A 104 -16.14 8.21 1.17
N TYR A 105 -15.53 8.82 2.19
CA TYR A 105 -15.52 10.28 2.35
C TYR A 105 -14.86 10.99 1.16
N VAL A 106 -13.69 10.53 0.72
CA VAL A 106 -12.98 11.14 -0.43
C VAL A 106 -13.78 11.02 -1.72
N LYS A 107 -14.44 9.88 -1.97
CA LYS A 107 -15.34 9.72 -3.12
C LYS A 107 -16.51 10.69 -3.02
N CYS A 108 -17.16 10.79 -1.86
CA CYS A 108 -18.28 11.69 -1.64
C CYS A 108 -17.90 13.17 -1.85
N ASP A 109 -16.74 13.61 -1.37
CA ASP A 109 -16.22 14.98 -1.60
C ASP A 109 -15.94 15.23 -3.09
N LYS A 110 -15.33 14.26 -3.80
CA LYS A 110 -15.14 14.35 -5.25
C LYS A 110 -16.48 14.42 -6.01
N TYR A 111 -17.50 13.67 -5.60
CA TYR A 111 -18.85 13.75 -6.18
C TYR A 111 -19.47 15.14 -5.96
N HIS A 112 -19.39 15.71 -4.75
CA HIS A 112 -19.94 17.03 -4.45
C HIS A 112 -19.19 18.19 -5.12
N LYS A 113 -17.87 18.05 -5.35
CA LYS A 113 -17.08 19.01 -6.14
C LYS A 113 -17.41 18.94 -7.64
N ASN A 114 -17.64 17.74 -8.17
CA ASN A 114 -17.99 17.54 -9.58
C ASN A 114 -19.47 17.85 -9.88
N SER A 115 -20.36 17.85 -8.88
CA SER A 115 -21.78 18.20 -9.05
C SER A 115 -22.07 19.70 -9.05
N LYS A 116 -21.06 20.57 -9.03
CA LYS A 116 -21.20 22.03 -9.23
C LYS A 116 -20.90 22.50 -10.66
N GLN A 117 -20.59 21.59 -11.59
CA GLN A 117 -20.60 21.84 -13.04
C GLN A 117 -21.56 20.85 -13.71
N GLY A 118 -22.86 21.11 -13.57
CA GLY A 118 -23.90 20.32 -14.23
C GLY A 118 -25.15 21.18 -14.39
N ILE A 119 -25.17 21.98 -15.46
CA ILE A 119 -26.39 22.60 -15.95
C ILE A 119 -27.37 21.48 -16.28
N PHE A 120 -28.59 21.61 -15.76
CA PHE A 120 -29.75 20.85 -16.19
C PHE A 120 -29.93 20.99 -17.71
N THR A 121 -29.91 19.86 -18.42
CA THR A 121 -30.79 19.45 -19.54
C THR A 121 -30.46 18.01 -19.88
#